data_AF-A0AAD0SRX2-F1
#
_entry.id   AF-A0AAD0SRX2-F1
#
_cell.length_a   1.000
_cell.length_b   1.000
_cell.length_c   1.000
_cell.angle_alpha   90.00
_cell.angle_beta   90.00
_cell.angle_gamma   90.00
#
_symmetry.space_group_name_H-M   'P 1'
#
loop_
_entity.id
_entity.type
_entity.pdbx_description
1 polymer ?
#
loop_
_entity_poly.entity_id
_entity_poly.type
_entity_poly.pdbx_seq_one_letter_code
_entity_poly.pdbx_strand_id
1 'polypeptide(L)'
;MIIERFSQTVINSGVFRFYIATGFFATLIFFIINADLFTPMEMILGIILVTIVLKGVSNMMLSLIISLFSLENKRNEFNFKYNEEKIQLMLNELTVKDVTDANSKNQKKTK
;
A
#
# COMPACT_ATOMS: atom_id res chain seq x y z
N MET A 1 14.74 -0.58 0.45
CA MET A 1 13.44 -1.27 0.26
C MET A 1 12.47 -0.33 -0.47
N ILE A 2 11.63 -0.80 -1.40
CA ILE A 2 10.70 0.07 -2.17
C ILE A 2 9.71 0.79 -1.24
N ILE A 3 9.24 0.09 -0.19
CA ILE A 3 8.31 0.60 0.82
C ILE A 3 8.90 1.74 1.65
N GLU A 4 10.16 1.66 2.08
CA GLU A 4 10.83 2.72 2.83
C GLU A 4 10.99 3.99 2.01
N ARG A 5 11.39 3.84 0.73
CA ARG A 5 11.55 4.98 -0.18
C ARG A 5 10.21 5.66 -0.43
N PHE A 6 9.15 4.88 -0.66
CA PHE A 6 7.79 5.41 -0.79
C PHE A 6 7.34 6.14 0.48
N SER A 7 7.48 5.53 1.66
CA SER A 7 7.11 6.16 2.93
C SER A 7 7.88 7.47 3.15
N GLN A 8 9.18 7.50 2.88
CA GLN A 8 9.99 8.72 2.99
C GLN A 8 9.55 9.78 1.98
N THR A 9 9.22 9.39 0.74
CA THR A 9 8.69 10.32 -0.27
C THR A 9 7.35 10.91 0.16
N VAL A 10 6.41 10.11 0.69
CA VAL A 10 5.10 10.61 1.14
C VAL A 10 5.23 11.49 2.39
N ILE A 11 6.14 11.16 3.31
CA ILE A 11 6.39 12.01 4.49
C ILE A 11 7.06 13.33 4.05
N ASN A 12 8.04 13.27 3.15
CA ASN A 12 8.76 14.46 2.66
C ASN A 12 7.93 15.34 1.72
N SER A 13 6.90 14.79 1.06
CA SER A 13 6.00 15.58 0.21
C SER A 13 5.20 16.62 1.02
N GLY A 14 5.11 16.45 2.35
CA GLY A 14 4.40 17.39 3.22
C GLY A 14 2.89 17.34 3.06
N VAL A 15 2.33 16.39 2.30
CA VAL A 15 0.88 16.24 2.07
C VAL A 15 0.12 16.14 3.38
N PHE A 16 0.64 15.37 4.35
CA PHE A 16 0.06 15.27 5.68
C PHE A 16 0.10 16.60 6.46
N ARG A 17 1.16 17.41 6.28
CA ARG A 17 1.23 18.74 6.91
C ARG A 17 0.20 19.68 6.29
N PHE A 18 0.00 19.60 4.98
CA PHE A 18 -1.05 20.34 4.28
C PHE A 18 -2.45 19.93 4.77
N TYR A 19 -2.72 18.63 4.90
CA TYR A 19 -3.99 18.13 5.44
C TYR A 19 -4.28 18.69 6.85
N ILE A 20 -3.30 18.62 7.76
CA ILE A 20 -3.44 19.16 9.11
C ILE A 20 -3.64 20.68 9.07
N ALA A 21 -2.89 21.40 8.23
CA ALA A 21 -3.00 22.85 8.08
C ALA A 21 -4.39 23.26 7.57
N THR A 22 -4.90 22.61 6.53
CA THR A 22 -6.24 22.88 5.98
C THR A 22 -7.31 22.68 7.04
N GLY A 23 -7.23 21.59 7.82
CA GLY A 23 -8.16 21.35 8.90
C GLY A 23 -8.05 22.37 10.04
N PHE A 24 -6.84 22.75 10.43
CA PHE A 24 -6.61 23.82 11.40
C PHE A 24 -7.27 25.14 10.96
N PHE A 25 -7.05 25.56 9.72
CA PHE A 25 -7.69 26.77 9.18
C PHE A 25 -9.21 26.65 9.08
N ALA A 26 -9.74 25.48 8.71
CA ALA A 26 -11.18 25.25 8.72
C ALA A 26 -11.77 25.39 10.14
N THR A 27 -11.05 24.90 11.16
CA THR A 27 -11.45 25.01 12.57
C THR A 27 -11.42 26.46 13.04
N LEU A 28 -10.41 27.24 12.63
CA LEU A 28 -10.36 28.68 12.90
C LEU A 28 -11.55 29.41 12.30
N ILE A 29 -11.85 29.16 11.02
CA ILE A 29 -12.99 29.77 10.34
C ILE A 29 -14.31 29.40 11.05
N PHE A 30 -14.48 28.14 11.41
CA PHE A 30 -15.65 27.66 12.16
C PHE A 30 -15.84 28.45 13.46
N PHE A 31 -14.78 28.61 14.25
CA PHE A 31 -14.84 29.33 15.51
C PHE A 31 -15.06 30.83 15.32
N ILE A 32 -14.48 31.45 14.29
CA ILE A 32 -14.70 32.88 13.98
C ILE A 32 -16.16 33.14 13.60
N ILE A 33 -16.76 32.29 12.76
CA ILE A 33 -18.16 32.45 12.34
C ILE A 33 -19.12 32.25 13.52
N ASN A 34 -18.76 31.40 14.48
CA ASN A 34 -19.57 31.07 15.65
C ASN A 34 -19.04 31.72 16.93
N ALA A 35 -18.36 32.86 16.84
CA ALA A 35 -17.68 33.49 17.97
C ALA A 35 -18.63 33.86 19.12
N ASP A 36 -19.91 34.13 18.81
CA ASP A 36 -20.92 34.45 19.84
C ASP A 36 -21.37 33.22 20.66
N LEU A 37 -21.09 32.01 20.17
CA LEU A 37 -21.52 30.75 20.80
C LEU A 37 -20.45 30.14 21.71
N PHE A 38 -19.20 30.58 21.63
CA PHE A 38 -18.08 29.97 22.32
C PHE A 38 -17.26 31.00 23.09
N THR A 39 -16.82 30.64 24.29
CA THR A 39 -15.87 31.47 25.03
C THR A 39 -14.47 31.37 24.42
N PRO A 40 -13.61 32.40 24.58
CA PRO A 40 -12.23 32.35 24.08
C PRO A 40 -11.45 31.13 24.58
N MET A 41 -11.71 30.67 25.81
CA MET A 41 -11.06 29.47 26.36
C MET A 41 -11.50 28.19 25.65
N GLU A 42 -12.79 28.04 25.37
CA GLU A 42 -13.33 26.88 24.63
C GLU A 42 -12.81 26.84 23.20
N MET A 43 -12.66 28.00 22.55
CA MET A 43 -12.09 28.08 21.20
C MET A 43 -10.64 27.57 21.19
N ILE A 44 -9.81 28.01 22.14
CA ILE A 44 -8.41 27.57 22.26
C ILE A 44 -8.35 26.06 22.50
N LEU A 45 -9.11 25.55 23.47
CA LEU A 45 -9.14 24.13 23.79
C LEU A 45 -9.66 23.29 22.61
N GLY A 46 -10.70 23.77 21.93
CA GLY A 46 -11.26 23.14 20.75
C GLY A 46 -10.26 23.05 19.60
N ILE A 47 -9.56 24.15 19.29
CA ILE A 47 -8.53 24.17 18.26
C ILE A 47 -7.39 23.19 18.59
N ILE A 48 -6.91 23.17 19.84
CA ILE A 48 -5.86 22.23 20.28
C ILE A 48 -6.35 20.79 20.11
N LEU A 49 -7.56 20.47 20.60
CA LEU A 49 -8.12 19.12 20.55
C LEU A 49 -8.30 18.64 19.11
N VAL A 50 -8.91 19.46 18.25
CA VAL A 50 -9.09 19.15 16.82
C VAL A 50 -7.74 18.95 16.15
N THR A 51 -6.74 19.77 16.44
CA THR A 51 -5.39 19.62 15.87
C THR A 51 -4.72 18.31 16.29
N ILE A 52 -4.86 17.89 17.55
CA ILE A 52 -4.34 16.61 18.04
C ILE A 52 -5.03 15.45 17.34
N VAL A 53 -6.36 15.50 17.21
CA VAL A 53 -7.15 14.49 16.49
C VAL A 53 -6.71 14.39 15.03
N LEU A 54 -6.58 15.51 14.32
CA LEU A 54 -6.13 15.52 12.92
C LEU A 54 -4.73 14.93 12.76
N LYS A 55 -3.82 15.25 13.68
CA LYS A 55 -2.48 14.66 13.69
C LYS A 55 -2.52 13.15 13.92
N GLY A 56 -3.40 12.68 14.81
CA GLY A 56 -3.64 11.26 15.06
C GLY A 56 -4.16 10.53 13.81
N VAL A 57 -5.21 11.09 13.17
CA VAL A 57 -5.79 10.56 11.93
C VAL A 57 -4.75 10.53 10.81
N SER A 58 -3.92 11.57 10.70
CA SER A 58 -2.85 11.65 9.70
C SER A 58 -1.84 10.50 9.85
N ASN A 59 -1.43 10.17 11.08
CA ASN A 59 -0.53 9.06 11.34
C ASN A 59 -1.19 7.70 11.03
N MET A 60 -2.47 7.55 11.37
CA MET A 60 -3.23 6.35 11.05
C MET A 60 -3.37 6.16 9.54
N MET A 61 -3.61 7.24 8.80
CA MET A 61 -3.67 7.22 7.34
C MET A 61 -2.33 6.77 6.73
N LEU A 62 -1.20 7.28 7.22
CA LEU A 62 0.13 6.81 6.79
C LEU A 62 0.31 5.31 7.04
N SER A 63 -0.07 4.82 8.22
CA SER A 63 0.00 3.39 8.55
C SER A 63 -0.84 2.53 7.61
N LEU A 64 -2.05 2.98 7.26
CA LEU A 64 -2.94 2.27 6.34
C LEU A 64 -2.38 2.22 4.93
N ILE A 65 -1.84 3.35 4.43
CA ILE A 65 -1.21 3.40 3.10
C ILE A 65 -0.04 2.41 3.02
N ILE A 66 0.82 2.38 4.05
CA ILE A 66 1.94 1.43 4.11
C ILE A 66 1.44 -0.01 4.11
N SER A 67 0.39 -0.31 4.90
CA SER A 67 -0.20 -1.64 4.98
C SER A 67 -0.76 -2.11 3.63
N LEU A 68 -1.54 -1.27 2.94
CA LEU A 68 -2.11 -1.56 1.63
C LEU A 68 -1.02 -1.81 0.58
N PHE A 69 0.00 -0.95 0.56
CA PHE A 69 1.12 -1.11 -0.38
C PHE A 69 1.93 -2.39 -0.12
N SER A 70 2.11 -2.76 1.15
CA SER A 70 2.75 -4.04 1.52
C SER A 70 1.93 -5.25 1.07
N LEU A 71 0.60 -5.19 1.22
CA LEU A 71 -0.32 -6.25 0.78
C LEU A 71 -0.24 -6.46 -0.73
N GLU A 72 -0.25 -5.38 -1.50
CA GLU A 72 -0.14 -5.44 -2.95
C GLU A 72 1.21 -6.02 -3.39
N ASN A 73 2.29 -5.62 -2.71
CA ASN A 73 3.61 -6.18 -2.96
C ASN A 73 3.67 -7.70 -2.67
N LYS A 74 3.07 -8.16 -1.56
CA LYS A 74 2.97 -9.59 -1.24
C LYS A 74 2.13 -10.36 -2.26
N ARG A 75 1.03 -9.78 -2.75
CA ARG A 75 0.20 -10.40 -3.79
C ARG A 75 0.95 -10.55 -5.11
N ASN A 76 1.72 -9.55 -5.50
CA ASN A 76 2.55 -9.60 -6.71
C ASN A 76 3.67 -10.64 -6.58
N GLU A 77 4.31 -10.75 -5.42
CA GLU A 77 5.29 -11.79 -5.14
C GLU A 77 4.68 -13.19 -5.25
N PHE A 78 3.47 -13.39 -4.72
CA PHE A 78 2.75 -14.66 -4.79
C PHE A 78 2.42 -15.07 -6.22
N ASN A 79 1.88 -14.14 -7.03
CA ASN A 79 1.57 -14.42 -8.44
C ASN A 79 2.82 -14.75 -9.26
N PHE A 80 3.95 -14.11 -8.96
CA PHE A 80 5.22 -14.43 -9.60
C PHE A 80 5.65 -15.87 -9.30
N LYS A 81 5.68 -16.27 -8.02
CA LYS A 81 6.03 -17.64 -7.61
C LYS A 81 5.09 -18.69 -8.20
N TYR A 82 3.79 -18.43 -8.21
CA TYR A 82 2.81 -19.35 -8.80
C TYR A 82 3.04 -19.56 -10.31
N ASN A 83 3.32 -18.47 -11.04
CA ASN A 83 3.63 -18.57 -12.46
C ASN A 83 4.97 -19.27 -12.73
N GLU A 84 5.97 -19.04 -11.87
CA GLU A 84 7.25 -19.73 -11.93
C GLU A 84 7.08 -21.24 -11.76
N GLU A 85 6.36 -21.69 -10.73
CA GLU A 85 6.06 -23.11 -10.50
C GLU A 85 5.33 -23.75 -11.69
N LYS A 86 4.36 -23.03 -12.27
CA LYS A 86 3.64 -23.50 -13.45
C LYS A 86 4.55 -23.65 -14.68
N ILE A 87 5.47 -22.71 -14.89
CA ILE A 87 6.46 -22.80 -15.97
C ILE A 87 7.40 -23.99 -15.74
N GLN A 88 7.86 -24.20 -14.51
CA GLN A 88 8.72 -25.34 -14.17
C GLN A 88 8.00 -26.67 -14.39
N LEU A 89 6.71 -26.78 -14.03
CA LEU A 89 5.91 -27.96 -14.31
C LEU A 89 5.75 -28.21 -15.82
N MET A 90 5.43 -27.18 -16.61
CA MET A 90 5.36 -27.32 -18.07
C MET A 90 6.71 -27.72 -18.68
N LEU A 91 7.83 -27.17 -18.21
CA LEU A 91 9.18 -27.56 -18.64
C LEU A 91 9.50 -29.02 -18.29
N ASN A 92 9.10 -29.47 -17.10
CA ASN A 92 9.25 -30.88 -16.71
C ASN A 92 8.37 -31.79 -17.57
N GLU A 93 7.12 -31.40 -17.87
CA GLU A 93 6.27 -32.17 -18.77
C GLU A 93 6.82 -32.21 -20.20
N LEU A 94 7.34 -31.09 -20.72
CA LEU A 94 7.98 -31.02 -22.04
C LEU A 94 9.21 -31.93 -22.10
N THR A 95 10.09 -31.88 -21.10
CA THR A 95 11.27 -32.76 -21.05
C THR A 95 10.90 -34.23 -20.92
N VAL A 96 9.88 -34.58 -20.11
CA VAL A 96 9.36 -35.95 -20.04
C VAL A 96 8.77 -36.39 -21.38
N LYS A 97 8.01 -35.50 -22.05
CA LYS A 97 7.39 -35.78 -23.35
C LYS A 97 8.45 -35.98 -24.44
N ASP A 98 9.49 -35.14 -24.47
CA ASP A 98 10.62 -35.27 -25.39
C ASP A 98 11.38 -36.59 -25.19
N VAL A 99 11.60 -37.02 -23.94
CA VAL A 99 12.20 -38.33 -23.64
C VAL A 99 11.31 -39.48 -24.10
N THR A 100 10.00 -39.35 -23.91
CA THR A 100 9.02 -40.37 -24.32
C THR A 100 8.92 -40.47 -25.84
N ASP A 101 8.94 -39.34 -26.55
CA ASP A 101 8.92 -39.26 -28.01
C ASP A 101 10.24 -39.73 -28.66
N ALA A 102 11.38 -39.53 -27.99
CA ALA A 102 12.65 -40.12 -28.40
C ALA A 102 12.65 -41.65 -28.24
N ASN A 103 12.06 -42.17 -27.16
CA ASN A 103 12.01 -43.61 -26.89
C ASN A 103 11.01 -44.34 -27.83
N SER A 104 9.90 -43.70 -28.18
CA SER A 104 8.91 -44.26 -29.11
C SER A 104 9.41 -44.31 -30.57
N LYS A 105 10.25 -43.37 -31.00
CA LYS A 105 10.95 -43.45 -32.31
C LYS A 105 11.97 -44.59 -32.37
N ASN A 106 12.60 -44.94 -31.26
CA ASN A 106 13.58 -46.03 -31.23
C ASN A 106 12.91 -47.42 -31.36
N GLN A 107 11.70 -47.60 -30.82
CA GLN A 107 10.96 -48.86 -30.98
C GLN A 107 10.43 -49.10 -32.40
N LYS A 108 10.19 -48.05 -33.21
CA LYS A 108 9.75 -48.20 -34.60
C LYS A 108 10.85 -48.63 -35.58
N LYS A 109 12.13 -48.57 -35.18
CA LYS A 109 13.27 -49.02 -36.01
C LYS A 109 13.65 -50.49 -35.80
N THR A 110 13.02 -51.21 -34.87
CA THR A 110 13.38 -52.60 -34.50
C THR A 110 12.26 -53.61 -34.82
N LYS A 111 11.30 -53.25 -35.67
CA LYS A 111 10.33 -54.20 -36.25
C LYS A 111 10.45 -54.24 -37.76
#